data_AF-A0A2S2DJQ4-F1
#
_entry.id   AF-A0A2S2DJQ4-F1
#
_cell.length_a   1.000
_cell.length_b   1.000
_cell.length_c   1.000
_cell.angle_alpha   90.00
_cell.angle_beta   90.00
_cell.angle_gamma   90.00
#
_symmetry.space_group_name_H-M   'P 1'
#
loop_
_entity.id
_entity.type
_entity.pdbx_description
1 polymer ?
#
loop_
_entity_poly.entity_id
_entity_poly.type
_entity_poly.pdbx_seq_one_letter_code
_entity_poly.pdbx_strand_id
1 'polypeptide(L)'
;MTLRLIATGGTFDKHYNELNGVLGFAESHLPEVIKRSRMTVPVALDVLPLLDSLDMQDADRERVLASCQAASEKAIVIVHGTDTMRETAAVLGAAKLDQTIVLTGAMIPYSIANSDALFNLGFACGVAQTLPAGVYVAMNGQVFPWDNVTKNRSEGVFQPL
;
A
#
# COMPACT_ATOMS: atom_id res chain seq x y z
N MET A 1 -4.93 13.07 15.19
CA MET A 1 -4.39 12.78 13.87
C MET A 1 -5.20 11.63 13.29
N THR A 2 -5.72 11.75 12.07
CA THR A 2 -6.47 10.70 11.37
C THR A 2 -5.58 10.13 10.28
N LEU A 3 -5.54 8.80 10.13
CA LEU A 3 -4.87 8.12 9.03
C LEU A 3 -5.83 7.94 7.86
N ARG A 4 -5.38 8.23 6.64
CA ARG A 4 -6.03 7.76 5.43
C ARG A 4 -5.40 6.45 5.01
N LEU A 5 -6.19 5.39 4.90
CA LEU A 5 -5.80 4.15 4.23
C LEU A 5 -6.43 4.12 2.84
N ILE A 6 -5.64 3.80 1.82
CA ILE A 6 -6.11 3.65 0.44
C ILE A 6 -5.81 2.23 0.00
N ALA A 7 -6.84 1.45 -0.35
CA ALA A 7 -6.66 0.16 -1.00
C ALA A 7 -6.62 0.33 -2.52
N THR A 8 -5.60 -0.25 -3.17
CA THR A 8 -5.51 -0.34 -4.64
C THR A 8 -5.41 -1.78 -5.12
N GLY A 9 -5.53 -2.77 -4.22
CA GLY A 9 -5.41 -4.19 -4.53
C GLY A 9 -4.02 -4.75 -4.22
N GLY A 10 -3.38 -5.36 -5.22
CA GLY A 10 -2.14 -6.10 -5.04
C GLY A 10 -2.31 -7.40 -4.26
N THR A 11 -1.20 -8.11 -4.04
CA THR A 11 -1.22 -9.40 -3.34
C THR A 11 -1.88 -9.33 -1.96
N PHE A 12 -1.77 -8.20 -1.25
CA PHE A 12 -2.42 -7.98 0.05
C PHE A 12 -3.91 -8.34 0.01
N ASP A 13 -4.62 -7.84 -1.01
CA ASP A 13 -6.07 -7.96 -1.17
C ASP A 13 -6.50 -9.21 -1.96
N LYS A 14 -5.57 -10.10 -2.33
CA LYS A 14 -5.94 -11.31 -3.07
C LYS A 14 -6.73 -12.29 -2.20
N HIS A 15 -7.72 -12.92 -2.82
CA HIS A 15 -8.54 -14.00 -2.27
C HIS A 15 -8.26 -15.27 -3.04
N TYR A 16 -8.11 -16.38 -2.33
CA TYR A 16 -8.01 -17.70 -2.94
C TYR A 16 -9.40 -18.21 -3.31
N ASN A 17 -9.61 -18.47 -4.60
CA ASN A 17 -10.83 -19.08 -5.08
C ASN A 17 -10.67 -20.60 -5.10
N GLU A 18 -11.32 -21.29 -4.16
CA GLU A 18 -11.25 -22.75 -4.01
C GLU A 18 -11.92 -23.54 -5.15
N LEU A 19 -12.78 -22.90 -5.95
CA LEU A 19 -13.47 -23.56 -7.07
C LEU A 19 -12.57 -23.76 -8.28
N ASN A 20 -11.62 -22.85 -8.51
CA ASN A 20 -10.73 -22.88 -9.67
C ASN A 20 -9.23 -22.82 -9.31
N GLY A 21 -8.89 -22.68 -8.03
CA GLY A 21 -7.51 -22.65 -7.53
C GLY A 21 -6.75 -21.35 -7.85
N VAL A 22 -7.44 -20.28 -8.23
CA VAL A 22 -6.81 -19.01 -8.66
C VAL A 22 -6.91 -17.96 -7.57
N LEU A 23 -5.86 -17.14 -7.44
CA LEU A 23 -5.89 -15.92 -6.63
C LEU A 23 -6.47 -14.76 -7.43
N GLY A 24 -7.55 -14.16 -6.95
CA GLY A 24 -8.22 -13.01 -7.58
C GLY A 24 -8.59 -11.93 -6.57
N PHE A 25 -9.37 -10.94 -7.01
CA PHE A 25 -9.90 -9.89 -6.15
C PHE A 25 -11.39 -10.09 -5.86
N ALA A 26 -11.79 -9.70 -4.66
CA ALA A 26 -13.19 -9.57 -4.24
C ALA A 26 -13.32 -8.20 -3.53
N GLU A 27 -13.83 -8.17 -2.30
CA GLU A 27 -13.75 -6.98 -1.45
C GLU A 27 -12.35 -6.87 -0.82
N SER A 28 -11.90 -5.64 -0.52
CA SER A 28 -10.63 -5.43 0.18
C SER A 28 -10.68 -6.06 1.58
N HIS A 29 -9.55 -6.59 2.04
CA HIS A 29 -9.38 -7.08 3.40
C HIS A 29 -9.26 -5.95 4.42
N LEU A 30 -9.00 -4.70 3.99
CA LEU A 30 -8.73 -3.57 4.89
C LEU A 30 -9.81 -3.32 5.95
N PRO A 31 -11.13 -3.35 5.67
CA PRO A 31 -12.15 -3.18 6.69
C PRO A 31 -12.03 -4.17 7.86
N GLU A 32 -11.68 -5.43 7.58
CA GLU A 32 -11.46 -6.45 8.62
C GLU A 32 -10.11 -6.23 9.30
N VAL A 33 -9.05 -5.97 8.53
CA VAL A 33 -7.70 -5.75 9.04
C VAL A 33 -7.65 -4.55 9.99
N ILE A 34 -8.36 -3.46 9.70
CA ILE A 34 -8.46 -2.29 10.59
C ILE A 34 -9.08 -2.68 11.94
N LYS A 35 -10.14 -3.51 11.94
CA LYS A 35 -10.74 -4.00 13.19
C LYS A 35 -9.79 -4.92 13.95
N ARG A 36 -9.12 -5.83 13.24
CA ARG A 36 -8.21 -6.84 13.82
C ARG A 36 -6.91 -6.23 14.37
N SER A 37 -6.39 -5.19 13.73
CA SER A 37 -5.16 -4.49 14.13
C SER A 37 -5.31 -3.67 15.40
N ARG A 38 -6.54 -3.49 15.91
CA ARG A 38 -6.84 -2.72 17.13
C ARG A 38 -6.28 -1.30 17.07
N MET A 39 -6.29 -0.69 15.89
CA MET A 39 -5.85 0.69 15.71
C MET A 39 -6.73 1.62 16.57
N THR A 40 -6.08 2.37 17.47
CA THR A 40 -6.75 3.37 18.31
C THR A 40 -6.78 4.75 17.67
N VAL A 41 -5.99 4.94 16.61
CA VAL A 41 -6.03 6.15 15.79
C VAL A 41 -7.24 6.11 14.87
N PRO A 42 -7.94 7.24 14.64
CA PRO A 42 -9.01 7.31 13.65
C PRO A 42 -8.47 6.95 12.26
N VAL A 43 -9.24 6.14 11.53
CA VAL A 43 -8.91 5.71 10.16
C VAL A 43 -10.05 6.12 9.22
N ALA A 44 -9.70 6.86 8.17
CA ALA A 44 -10.53 7.04 6.98
C ALA A 44 -10.06 6.03 5.93
N LEU A 45 -10.98 5.20 5.43
CA LEU A 45 -10.68 4.21 4.39
C LEU A 45 -11.23 4.68 3.05
N ASP A 46 -10.38 4.65 2.03
CA ASP A 46 -10.75 4.78 0.62
C ASP A 46 -10.39 3.49 -0.12
N VAL A 47 -11.31 2.99 -0.93
CA VAL A 47 -11.12 1.74 -1.69
C VAL A 47 -11.25 2.09 -3.16
N LEU A 48 -10.12 2.11 -3.86
CA LEU A 48 -10.06 2.28 -5.30
C LEU A 48 -10.31 0.91 -5.98
N PRO A 49 -10.52 0.87 -7.31
CA PRO A 49 -10.57 -0.39 -8.03
C PRO A 49 -9.34 -1.25 -7.71
N LEU A 50 -9.58 -2.46 -7.21
CA LEU A 50 -8.53 -3.39 -6.80
C LEU A 50 -7.91 -4.03 -8.04
N LEU A 51 -6.61 -3.84 -8.22
CA LEU A 51 -5.88 -4.28 -9.40
C LEU A 51 -4.64 -5.08 -9.01
N ASP A 52 -4.23 -5.99 -9.89
CA ASP A 52 -2.86 -6.46 -9.85
C ASP A 52 -1.96 -5.31 -10.30
N SER A 53 -0.86 -5.07 -9.58
CA SER A 53 0.06 -3.99 -9.95
C SER A 53 0.64 -4.17 -11.36
N LEU A 54 0.72 -5.40 -11.87
CA LEU A 54 1.16 -5.67 -13.24
C LEU A 54 0.14 -5.19 -14.30
N ASP A 55 -1.14 -5.08 -13.93
CA ASP A 55 -2.21 -4.62 -14.82
C ASP A 55 -2.44 -3.11 -14.72
N MET A 56 -1.89 -2.44 -13.69
CA MET A 56 -2.07 -1.00 -13.48
C MET A 56 -1.45 -0.15 -14.60
N GLN A 57 -2.27 0.72 -15.17
CA GLN A 57 -1.87 1.70 -16.18
C GLN A 57 -1.69 3.09 -15.57
N ASP A 58 -1.21 4.05 -16.37
CA ASP A 58 -0.99 5.43 -15.91
C ASP A 58 -2.27 6.07 -15.38
N ALA A 59 -3.42 5.82 -16.01
CA ALA A 59 -4.71 6.29 -15.53
C ALA A 59 -5.07 5.77 -14.12
N ASP A 60 -4.61 4.58 -13.75
CA ASP A 60 -4.82 4.04 -12.40
C ASP A 60 -3.90 4.72 -11.39
N ARG A 61 -2.65 5.02 -11.77
CA ARG A 61 -1.71 5.77 -10.93
C ARG A 61 -2.17 7.20 -10.70
N GLU A 62 -2.71 7.85 -11.73
CA GLU A 62 -3.35 9.17 -11.62
C GLU A 62 -4.58 9.12 -10.71
N ARG A 63 -5.36 8.03 -10.70
CA ARG A 63 -6.47 7.86 -9.76
C ARG A 63 -5.97 7.79 -8.31
N VAL A 64 -4.86 7.09 -8.05
CA VAL A 64 -4.22 7.04 -6.73
C VAL A 64 -3.75 8.45 -6.31
N LEU A 65 -3.11 9.19 -7.21
CA LEU A 65 -2.70 10.57 -6.96
C LEU A 65 -3.90 11.48 -6.64
N ALA A 66 -4.97 11.39 -7.43
CA ALA A 66 -6.19 12.17 -7.21
C ALA A 66 -6.83 11.87 -5.84
N SER A 67 -6.86 10.61 -5.41
CA SER A 67 -7.33 10.24 -4.06
C SER A 67 -6.44 10.87 -2.97
N CYS A 68 -5.11 10.86 -3.14
CA CYS A 68 -4.18 11.51 -2.21
C CYS A 68 -4.40 13.04 -2.13
N GLN A 69 -4.64 13.70 -3.27
CA GLN A 69 -4.92 15.13 -3.34
C GLN A 69 -6.26 15.51 -2.68
N ALA A 70 -7.26 14.64 -2.79
CA ALA A 70 -8.58 14.84 -2.20
C ALA A 70 -8.62 14.55 -0.68
N ALA A 71 -7.63 13.82 -0.16
CA ALA A 71 -7.55 13.49 1.26
C ALA A 71 -7.22 14.73 2.11
N SER A 72 -8.00 14.95 3.17
CA SER A 72 -7.72 15.99 4.16
C SER A 72 -6.70 15.56 5.21
N GLU A 73 -6.45 14.25 5.32
CA GLU A 73 -5.49 13.66 6.24
C GLU A 73 -4.04 13.93 5.79
N LYS A 74 -3.17 14.24 6.77
CA LYS A 74 -1.75 14.50 6.53
C LYS A 74 -0.87 13.24 6.47
N ALA A 75 -1.40 12.10 6.92
CA ALA A 75 -0.72 10.81 6.84
C ALA A 75 -1.58 9.82 6.08
N ILE A 76 -1.02 9.33 4.98
CA ILE A 76 -1.67 8.45 4.02
C ILE A 76 -0.85 7.17 3.91
N VAL A 77 -1.50 6.03 4.02
CA VAL A 77 -0.90 4.72 3.72
C VAL A 77 -1.66 4.11 2.56
N ILE A 78 -0.92 3.66 1.55
CA ILE A 78 -1.46 3.07 0.34
C ILE A 78 -1.07 1.59 0.32
N VAL A 79 -2.07 0.70 0.36
CA VAL A 79 -1.86 -0.72 0.12
C VAL A 79 -1.89 -0.95 -1.39
N HIS A 80 -0.75 -1.40 -1.91
CA HIS A 80 -0.48 -1.52 -3.34
C HIS A 80 0.19 -2.86 -3.67
N GLY A 81 0.06 -3.31 -4.92
CA GLY A 81 0.81 -4.46 -5.42
C GLY A 81 2.31 -4.17 -5.55
N THR A 82 3.15 -5.14 -5.22
CA THR A 82 4.59 -4.90 -5.05
C THR A 82 5.36 -4.79 -6.36
N ASP A 83 4.83 -5.30 -7.48
CA ASP A 83 5.57 -5.40 -8.74
C ASP A 83 5.76 -4.07 -9.45
N THR A 84 4.80 -3.15 -9.36
CA THR A 84 4.88 -1.80 -9.95
C THR A 84 4.72 -0.67 -8.92
N MET A 85 4.98 -0.99 -7.64
CA MET A 85 4.86 -0.03 -6.54
C MET A 85 5.78 1.18 -6.73
N ARG A 86 6.99 0.98 -7.27
CA ARG A 86 7.96 2.04 -7.54
C ARG A 86 7.43 3.04 -8.55
N GLU A 87 6.77 2.58 -9.60
CA GLU A 87 6.20 3.42 -10.65
C GLU A 87 5.11 4.33 -10.07
N THR A 88 4.24 3.80 -9.22
CA THR A 88 3.24 4.60 -8.51
C THR A 88 3.89 5.57 -7.50
N ALA A 89 4.92 5.12 -6.77
CA ALA A 89 5.67 5.98 -5.86
C ALA A 89 6.33 7.17 -6.60
N ALA A 90 6.82 6.96 -7.83
CA ALA A 90 7.41 8.02 -8.65
C ALA A 90 6.38 9.08 -9.08
N VAL A 91 5.17 8.68 -9.48
CA VAL A 91 4.06 9.60 -9.80
C VAL A 91 3.71 10.46 -8.58
N LEU A 92 3.56 9.82 -7.41
CA LEU A 92 3.22 10.51 -6.16
C LEU A 92 4.35 11.43 -5.68
N GLY A 93 5.60 10.97 -5.77
CA GLY A 93 6.78 11.73 -5.35
C GLY A 93 6.99 13.00 -6.17
N ALA A 94 6.75 12.92 -7.48
CA ALA A 94 6.83 14.07 -8.38
C ALA A 94 5.79 15.16 -8.08
N ALA A 95 4.64 14.79 -7.49
CA ALA A 95 3.56 15.71 -7.17
C ALA A 95 3.85 16.65 -5.97
N LYS A 96 4.84 16.32 -5.13
CA LYS A 96 5.30 17.15 -4.00
C LYS A 96 4.17 17.63 -3.07
N LEU A 97 3.28 16.71 -2.71
CA LEU A 97 2.18 16.99 -1.80
C LEU A 97 2.67 17.24 -0.36
N ASP A 98 1.94 18.05 0.40
CA ASP A 98 2.24 18.38 1.80
C ASP A 98 1.74 17.30 2.79
N GLN A 99 1.71 16.04 2.35
CA GLN A 99 1.30 14.85 3.11
C GLN A 99 2.49 13.89 3.26
N THR A 100 2.51 13.11 4.33
CA THR A 100 3.35 11.93 4.45
C THR A 100 2.61 10.75 3.82
N ILE A 101 3.09 10.27 2.68
CA ILE A 101 2.48 9.19 1.90
C ILE A 101 3.39 7.98 1.95
N VAL A 102 2.87 6.85 2.45
CA VAL A 102 3.64 5.62 2.58
C VAL A 102 2.97 4.52 1.77
N LEU A 103 3.65 4.03 0.74
CA LEU A 103 3.23 2.83 0.01
C LEU A 103 3.71 1.60 0.76
N THR A 104 2.84 0.60 0.83
CA THR A 104 3.14 -0.71 1.39
C THR A 104 2.36 -1.78 0.66
N GLY A 105 2.63 -3.04 0.95
CA GLY A 105 1.99 -4.18 0.32
C GLY A 105 2.33 -5.46 1.05
N ALA A 106 2.17 -6.58 0.36
CA ALA A 106 2.51 -7.90 0.88
C ALA A 106 3.08 -8.77 -0.24
N MET A 107 3.97 -9.70 0.10
CA MET A 107 4.38 -10.78 -0.80
C MET A 107 3.46 -11.99 -0.69
N ILE A 108 2.76 -12.13 0.44
CA ILE A 108 1.80 -13.20 0.72
C ILE A 108 0.43 -12.60 1.03
N PRO A 109 -0.68 -13.04 0.40
CA PRO A 109 -2.02 -12.50 0.68
C PRO A 109 -2.39 -12.49 2.16
N TYR A 110 -3.11 -11.46 2.61
CA TYR A 110 -3.50 -11.32 4.03
C TYR A 110 -4.23 -12.55 4.57
N SER A 111 -5.06 -13.15 3.73
CA SER A 111 -5.89 -14.33 4.05
C SER A 111 -5.08 -15.62 4.27
N ILE A 112 -3.79 -15.64 3.91
CA ILE A 112 -2.92 -16.82 4.00
C ILE A 112 -2.06 -16.77 5.26
N ALA A 113 -1.90 -17.92 5.91
CA ALA A 113 -1.07 -18.05 7.11
C ALA A 113 0.39 -17.61 6.86
N ASN A 114 1.01 -17.02 7.88
CA ASN A 114 2.36 -16.46 7.82
C ASN A 114 2.53 -15.32 6.80
N SER A 115 1.44 -14.63 6.46
CA SER A 115 1.49 -13.43 5.62
C SER A 115 2.25 -12.27 6.29
N ASP A 116 3.03 -11.56 5.48
CA ASP A 116 3.73 -10.32 5.84
C ASP A 116 2.81 -9.08 5.85
N ALA A 117 1.57 -9.21 5.36
CA ALA A 117 0.60 -8.12 5.19
C ALA A 117 0.36 -7.30 6.47
N LEU A 118 0.06 -7.98 7.59
CA LEU A 118 -0.32 -7.29 8.83
C LEU A 118 0.88 -6.52 9.43
N PHE A 119 2.07 -7.11 9.35
CA PHE A 119 3.30 -6.47 9.80
C PHE A 119 3.61 -5.24 8.94
N ASN A 120 3.60 -5.38 7.61
CA ASN A 120 3.89 -4.29 6.68
C ASN A 120 2.90 -3.13 6.84
N LEU A 121 1.60 -3.41 6.99
CA LEU A 121 0.59 -2.37 7.24
C LEU A 121 0.83 -1.64 8.57
N GLY A 122 1.06 -2.39 9.66
CA GLY A 122 1.31 -1.79 10.97
C GLY A 122 2.57 -0.91 10.96
N PHE A 123 3.63 -1.40 10.31
CA PHE A 123 4.87 -0.66 10.13
C PHE A 123 4.64 0.62 9.30
N ALA A 124 3.97 0.53 8.15
CA ALA A 124 3.67 1.67 7.30
C ALA A 124 2.81 2.73 8.00
N CYS A 125 1.81 2.31 8.80
CA CYS A 125 1.02 3.21 9.64
C CYS A 125 1.89 3.97 10.67
N GLY A 126 2.88 3.32 11.27
CA GLY A 126 3.84 3.97 12.17
C GLY A 126 4.72 4.98 11.44
N VAL A 127 5.23 4.60 10.26
CA VAL A 127 6.07 5.45 9.41
C VAL A 127 5.30 6.71 8.95
N ALA A 128 4.06 6.55 8.51
CA ALA A 128 3.24 7.67 8.03
C ALA A 128 2.97 8.72 9.12
N GLN A 129 3.00 8.32 10.39
CA GLN A 129 2.79 9.22 11.53
C GLN A 129 4.08 9.92 12.01
N THR A 130 5.25 9.43 11.62
CA THR A 130 6.53 9.83 12.21
C THR A 130 7.45 10.56 11.24
N LEU A 131 7.35 10.27 9.94
CA LEU A 131 8.17 10.93 8.92
C LEU A 131 7.59 12.28 8.47
N PRO A 132 8.45 13.21 8.05
CA PRO A 132 8.01 14.47 7.44
C PRO A 132 7.29 14.20 6.12
N ALA A 133 6.55 15.21 5.65
CA ALA A 133 5.88 15.17 4.36
C ALA A 133 6.83 14.73 3.24
N GLY A 134 6.34 13.85 2.38
CA GLY A 134 7.13 13.12 1.41
C GLY A 134 6.51 11.78 1.07
N VAL A 135 7.07 11.11 0.06
CA VAL A 135 6.61 9.79 -0.41
C VAL A 135 7.65 8.73 -0.08
N TYR A 136 7.20 7.65 0.53
CA TYR A 136 8.06 6.57 1.01
C TYR A 136 7.48 5.22 0.64
N VAL A 137 8.34 4.22 0.51
CA VAL A 137 7.97 2.80 0.49
C VAL A 137 8.39 2.18 1.81
N ALA A 138 7.45 1.54 2.50
CA ALA A 138 7.70 0.84 3.77
C ALA A 138 7.43 -0.65 3.59
N MET A 139 8.50 -1.43 3.45
CA MET A 139 8.48 -2.88 3.19
C MET A 139 9.65 -3.54 3.91
N ASN A 140 9.50 -4.82 4.30
CA ASN A 140 10.57 -5.61 4.92
C ASN A 140 11.20 -4.95 6.18
N GLY A 141 10.43 -4.16 6.92
CA GLY A 141 10.91 -3.43 8.11
C GLY A 141 11.85 -2.27 7.81
N GLN A 142 11.95 -1.83 6.56
CA GLN A 142 12.77 -0.72 6.12
C GLN A 142 11.94 0.36 5.43
N VAL A 143 12.43 1.60 5.47
CA VAL A 143 11.82 2.72 4.77
C VAL A 143 12.76 3.22 3.69
N PHE A 144 12.22 3.38 2.49
CA PHE A 144 12.93 3.89 1.33
C PHE A 144 12.24 5.16 0.82
N PRO A 145 12.98 6.19 0.41
CA PRO A 145 12.37 7.31 -0.31
C PRO A 145 11.93 6.83 -1.70
N TRP A 146 10.88 7.46 -2.24
CA TRP A 146 10.25 7.07 -3.49
C TRP A 146 11.19 7.02 -4.71
N ASP A 147 12.26 7.81 -4.69
CA ASP A 147 13.26 7.95 -5.75
C ASP A 147 14.48 7.05 -5.57
N ASN A 148 14.58 6.29 -4.47
CA ASN A 148 15.66 5.35 -4.20
C ASN A 148 15.14 4.03 -3.64
N VAL A 149 14.34 3.32 -4.44
CA VAL A 149 13.76 2.03 -4.08
C VAL A 149 13.52 1.14 -5.30
N THR A 150 13.75 -0.17 -5.15
CA THR A 150 13.36 -1.19 -6.13
C THR A 150 13.02 -2.52 -5.47
N LYS A 151 12.19 -3.33 -6.14
CA LYS A 151 11.87 -4.71 -5.71
C LYS A 151 12.90 -5.67 -6.30
N ASN A 152 13.65 -6.34 -5.44
CA ASN A 152 14.42 -7.52 -5.82
C ASN A 152 13.46 -8.71 -5.98
N ARG A 153 13.13 -9.03 -7.23
CA ARG A 153 12.15 -10.08 -7.56
C ARG A 153 12.64 -11.48 -7.24
N SER A 154 13.96 -11.73 -7.28
CA SER A 154 14.53 -13.02 -6.93
C SER A 154 14.46 -13.31 -5.43
N GLU A 155 14.59 -12.29 -4.60
CA GLU A 155 14.60 -12.45 -3.14
C GLU A 155 13.26 -12.12 -2.49
N GLY A 156 12.35 -11.45 -3.21
CA GLY A 156 11.06 -11.03 -2.67
C GLY A 156 11.18 -9.92 -1.62
N VAL A 157 12.18 -9.05 -1.75
CA VAL A 157 12.43 -7.94 -0.82
C VAL A 157 12.63 -6.62 -1.55
N PHE A 158 12.49 -5.52 -0.82
CA PHE A 158 12.81 -4.18 -1.30
C PHE A 158 14.23 -3.76 -0.87
N GLN A 159 14.90 -3.02 -1.74
CA GLN A 159 16.25 -2.52 -1.56
C GLN A 159 16.42 -1.14 -2.20
N PRO A 160 17.48 -0.38 -1.87
CA PRO A 160 17.85 0.83 -2.61
C PRO A 160 18.14 0.52 -4.09
N LEU A 161 18.03 1.54 -4.95
CA LEU A 161 18.38 1.44 -6.37
C LEU A 161 19.86 1.11 -6.59
#